data_AF-A0AAU4ZK44-F1
#
_entry.id   AF-A0AAU4ZK44-F1
#
_cell.length_a   1.000
_cell.length_b   1.000
_cell.length_c   1.000
_cell.angle_alpha   90.00
_cell.angle_beta   90.00
_cell.angle_gamma   90.00
#
_symmetry.space_group_name_H-M   'P 1'
#
loop_
_entity.id
_entity.type
_entity.pdbx_description
1 polymer ?
#
loop_
_entity_poly.entity_id
_entity_poly.type
_entity_poly.pdbx_seq_one_letter_code
_entity_poly.pdbx_strand_id
1 'polypeptide(L)'
;MESVEQLTKMSERELDLLIAEYLVDEDFGSREDDDEERLFIANRWLSSLSSKLRAAICGNDVVKSALANPGDNNQLLAATIVDALLIAEFDLAVPVTVLAVKVTYVGITKICSTT
;
A
#
# COMPACT_ATOMS: atom_id res chain seq x y z
N MET A 1 -15.11 -0.21 -6.61
CA MET A 1 -13.75 -0.79 -6.64
C MET A 1 -12.92 0.05 -7.59
N GLU A 2 -12.02 0.87 -7.06
CA GLU A 2 -11.15 1.75 -7.85
C GLU A 2 -10.13 0.91 -8.63
N SER A 3 -9.83 1.32 -9.87
CA SER A 3 -8.81 0.64 -10.67
C SER A 3 -7.40 1.09 -10.27
N VAL A 4 -6.39 0.25 -10.49
CA VAL A 4 -4.97 0.61 -10.25
C VAL A 4 -4.61 1.91 -10.97
N GLU A 5 -5.15 2.14 -12.17
CA GLU A 5 -4.92 3.37 -12.94
C GLU A 5 -5.47 4.61 -12.23
N GLN A 6 -6.65 4.53 -11.61
CA GLN A 6 -7.23 5.62 -10.84
C GLN A 6 -6.41 5.91 -9.58
N LEU A 7 -6.04 4.84 -8.85
CA LEU A 7 -5.25 4.94 -7.63
C LEU A 7 -3.86 5.56 -7.89
N THR A 8 -3.22 5.24 -9.02
CA THR A 8 -1.91 5.85 -9.38
C THR A 8 -1.99 7.34 -9.73
N LYS A 9 -3.19 7.90 -9.90
CA LYS A 9 -3.39 9.35 -10.13
C LYS A 9 -3.63 10.12 -8.83
N MET A 10 -3.89 9.43 -7.73
CA MET A 10 -4.07 10.02 -6.41
C MET A 10 -2.71 10.40 -5.82
N SER A 11 -2.69 11.51 -5.07
CA SER A 11 -1.55 11.87 -4.23
C SER A 11 -1.38 10.87 -3.09
N GLU A 12 -0.18 10.84 -2.50
CA GLU A 12 0.10 10.01 -1.33
C GLU A 12 -0.87 10.28 -0.17
N ARG A 13 -1.24 11.56 0.04
CA ARG A 13 -2.20 11.97 1.07
C ARG A 13 -3.60 11.42 0.78
N GLU A 14 -4.05 11.48 -0.47
CA GLU A 14 -5.37 10.94 -0.85
C GLU A 14 -5.42 9.42 -0.67
N LEU A 15 -4.31 8.72 -0.96
CA LEU A 15 -4.20 7.28 -0.69
C LEU A 15 -4.27 6.97 0.82
N ASP A 16 -3.62 7.79 1.66
CA ASP A 16 -3.67 7.61 3.12
C ASP A 16 -5.07 7.86 3.69
N LEU A 17 -5.78 8.87 3.18
CA LEU A 17 -7.17 9.13 3.58
C LEU A 17 -8.10 7.98 3.15
N LEU A 18 -7.91 7.43 1.95
CA LEU A 18 -8.64 6.27 1.47
C LEU A 18 -8.36 5.01 2.32
N ILE A 19 -7.09 4.79 2.70
CA ILE A 19 -6.71 3.71 3.63
C ILE A 19 -7.45 3.89 4.97
N ALA A 20 -7.46 5.11 5.52
CA ALA A 20 -8.14 5.39 6.77
C ALA A 20 -9.65 5.14 6.67
N GLU A 21 -10.28 5.52 5.55
CA GLU A 21 -11.70 5.24 5.28
C GLU A 21 -12.01 3.75 5.38
N TYR A 22 -11.24 2.89 4.71
CA TYR A 22 -11.42 1.43 4.81
C TYR A 22 -11.22 0.88 6.23
N LEU A 23 -10.32 1.48 7.02
CA LEU A 23 -10.05 1.03 8.39
C LEU A 23 -11.12 1.49 9.39
N VAL A 24 -11.67 2.69 9.19
CA VAL A 24 -12.66 3.30 10.09
C VAL A 24 -14.08 2.82 9.78
N ASP A 25 -14.40 2.53 8.51
CA ASP A 25 -15.72 1.99 8.13
C ASP A 25 -16.00 0.61 8.75
N GLU A 26 -14.96 -0.16 9.09
CA GLU A 26 -15.10 -1.42 9.83
C GLU A 26 -15.39 -1.20 11.34
N ASP A 27 -14.94 -0.08 11.91
CA ASP A 27 -15.14 0.32 13.32
C ASP A 27 -16.35 1.26 13.44
N PHE A 28 -17.56 0.69 13.40
CA PHE A 28 -18.83 1.41 13.58
C PHE A 28 -18.82 2.38 14.77
N GLY A 29 -18.77 3.70 14.52
CA GLY A 29 -18.85 4.68 15.61
C GLY A 29 -18.71 6.17 15.28
N SER A 30 -19.17 6.66 14.12
CA SER A 30 -19.53 8.07 13.83
C SER A 30 -18.76 9.19 14.59
N ARG A 31 -17.43 9.13 14.63
CA ARG A 31 -16.64 10.34 14.85
C ARG A 31 -16.28 10.87 13.48
N GLU A 32 -16.60 12.14 13.24
CA GLU A 32 -15.96 12.89 12.17
C GLU A 32 -14.49 13.06 12.59
N ASP A 33 -13.70 12.00 12.41
CA ASP A 33 -12.26 12.08 12.57
C ASP A 33 -11.76 13.09 11.56
N ASP A 34 -10.99 14.07 12.03
CA ASP A 34 -10.35 15.02 11.15
C ASP A 34 -9.29 14.32 10.27
N ASP A 35 -8.89 14.98 9.20
CA ASP A 35 -7.89 14.44 8.28
C ASP A 35 -6.58 14.08 8.99
N GLU A 36 -6.18 14.78 10.06
CA GLU A 36 -4.92 14.49 10.76
C GLU A 36 -5.00 13.17 11.51
N GLU A 37 -6.11 12.90 12.19
CA GLU A 37 -6.37 11.64 12.87
C GLU A 37 -6.45 10.47 11.87
N ARG A 38 -7.13 10.66 10.74
CA ARG A 38 -7.19 9.66 9.65
C ARG A 38 -5.82 9.33 9.09
N LEU A 39 -5.01 10.35 8.80
CA LEU A 39 -3.65 10.15 8.32
C LEU A 39 -2.79 9.44 9.37
N PHE A 40 -2.97 9.74 10.66
CA PHE A 40 -2.27 9.04 11.74
C PHE A 40 -2.65 7.56 11.78
N ILE A 41 -3.94 7.22 11.67
CA ILE A 41 -4.44 5.84 11.64
C ILE A 41 -3.83 5.08 10.45
N ALA A 42 -3.90 5.63 9.24
CA ALA A 42 -3.35 5.01 8.05
C ALA A 42 -1.85 4.74 8.17
N ASN A 43 -1.07 5.72 8.64
CA ASN A 43 0.37 5.57 8.84
C ASN A 43 0.72 4.54 9.92
N ARG A 44 -0.03 4.52 11.02
CA ARG A 44 0.15 3.53 12.10
C ARG A 44 -0.15 2.12 11.60
N TRP A 45 -1.24 1.95 10.85
CA TRP A 45 -1.60 0.68 10.24
C TRP A 45 -0.53 0.21 9.26
N LEU A 46 -0.09 1.06 8.33
CA LEU A 46 0.96 0.72 7.36
C LEU A 46 2.28 0.34 8.05
N SER A 47 2.64 1.07 9.10
CA SER A 47 3.83 0.78 9.92
C SER A 47 3.74 -0.59 10.61
N SER A 48 2.54 -0.99 11.05
CA SER A 48 2.31 -2.31 11.65
C SER A 48 2.52 -3.47 10.67
N LEU A 49 2.37 -3.21 9.36
CA LEU A 49 2.57 -4.19 8.30
C LEU A 49 4.00 -4.22 7.75
N SER A 50 4.86 -3.28 8.15
CA SER A 50 6.20 -3.06 7.57
C SER A 50 7.03 -4.34 7.44
N SER A 51 7.13 -5.16 8.49
CA SER A 51 7.90 -6.41 8.45
C SER A 51 7.31 -7.46 7.50
N LYS A 52 5.99 -7.60 7.47
CA LYS A 52 5.30 -8.53 6.57
C LYS A 52 5.42 -8.07 5.12
N LEU A 53 5.20 -6.77 4.87
CA LEU A 53 5.36 -6.15 3.55
C LEU A 53 6.77 -6.35 3.02
N ARG A 54 7.78 -6.13 3.88
CA ARG A 54 9.17 -6.38 3.50
C ARG A 54 9.40 -7.84 3.11
N ALA A 55 8.90 -8.79 3.90
CA ALA A 55 9.06 -10.21 3.58
C ALA A 55 8.40 -10.58 2.24
N ALA A 56 7.17 -10.12 2.01
CA ALA A 56 6.41 -10.41 0.79
C ALA A 56 6.98 -9.73 -0.46
N ILE A 57 7.43 -8.48 -0.34
CA ILE A 57 7.86 -7.66 -1.47
C ILE A 57 9.34 -7.86 -1.75
N CYS A 58 10.20 -7.74 -0.74
CA CYS A 58 11.65 -7.82 -0.90
C CYS A 58 12.16 -9.26 -1.04
N GLY A 59 11.37 -10.25 -0.61
CA GLY A 59 11.64 -11.67 -0.84
C GLY A 59 11.30 -12.14 -2.26
N ASN A 60 10.44 -11.41 -2.97
CA ASN A 60 9.88 -11.84 -4.25
C ASN A 60 10.80 -11.47 -5.44
N ASP A 61 11.23 -12.48 -6.20
CA ASP A 61 12.17 -12.29 -7.31
C ASP A 61 11.57 -11.55 -8.52
N VAL A 62 10.24 -11.58 -8.68
CA VAL A 62 9.54 -10.81 -9.71
C VAL A 62 9.58 -9.33 -9.37
N VAL A 63 9.34 -8.97 -8.10
CA VAL A 63 9.46 -7.58 -7.64
C VAL A 63 10.91 -7.08 -7.79
N LYS A 64 11.91 -7.88 -7.40
CA LYS A 64 13.33 -7.52 -7.60
C LYS A 64 13.66 -7.30 -9.07
N SER A 65 13.13 -8.15 -9.95
CA SER A 65 13.33 -8.05 -11.40
C SER A 65 12.66 -6.80 -11.98
N ALA A 66 11.45 -6.46 -11.51
CA ALA A 66 10.74 -5.24 -11.88
C ALA A 66 11.48 -3.97 -11.41
N LEU A 67 12.13 -4.01 -10.25
CA LEU A 67 12.97 -2.92 -9.75
C LEU A 67 14.31 -2.77 -10.49
N ALA A 68 14.87 -3.86 -11.00
CA ALA A 68 16.11 -3.84 -11.78
C ALA A 68 15.94 -3.21 -13.16
N ASN A 69 14.71 -3.26 -13.71
CA ASN A 69 14.33 -2.59 -14.94
C ASN A 69 13.12 -1.70 -14.67
N PRO A 70 13.31 -0.56 -13.97
CA PRO A 70 12.25 0.39 -13.74
C PRO A 70 11.94 1.07 -15.08
N GLY A 71 11.13 0.43 -15.91
CA GLY A 71 10.38 1.20 -16.88
C GLY A 71 9.55 2.24 -16.13
N ASP A 72 9.23 3.36 -16.75
CA ASP A 72 8.39 4.45 -16.17
C ASP A 72 6.97 4.02 -15.75
N ASN A 73 6.68 2.71 -15.71
CA ASN A 73 5.36 2.17 -15.52
C ASN A 73 5.10 1.78 -14.05
N ASN A 74 4.80 2.78 -13.22
CA ASN A 74 4.33 2.58 -11.85
C ASN A 74 3.11 1.64 -11.76
N GLN A 75 2.31 1.53 -12.82
CA GLN A 75 1.18 0.60 -12.89
C GLN A 75 1.64 -0.86 -12.93
N LEU A 76 2.70 -1.16 -13.69
CA LEU A 76 3.28 -2.52 -13.76
C LEU A 76 3.92 -2.90 -12.42
N LEU A 77 4.58 -1.95 -11.76
CA LEU A 77 5.15 -2.15 -10.44
C LEU A 77 4.06 -2.42 -9.39
N ALA A 78 2.99 -1.62 -9.40
CA ALA A 78 1.84 -1.83 -8.52
C ALA A 78 1.17 -3.19 -8.76
N ALA A 79 0.96 -3.60 -10.02
CA ALA A 79 0.42 -4.91 -10.35
C ALA A 79 1.31 -6.05 -9.83
N THR A 80 2.63 -5.93 -9.98
CA THR A 80 3.59 -6.91 -9.46
C THR A 80 3.54 -7.00 -7.93
N ILE A 81 3.37 -5.88 -7.23
CA ILE A 81 3.18 -5.87 -5.78
C ILE A 81 1.85 -6.53 -5.40
N VAL A 82 0.75 -6.26 -6.13
CA VAL A 82 -0.54 -6.93 -5.87
C VAL A 82 -0.36 -8.45 -5.91
N ASP A 83 0.28 -8.98 -6.95
CA ASP A 83 0.53 -10.42 -7.06
C ASP A 83 1.36 -10.96 -5.89
N ALA A 84 2.41 -10.24 -5.49
CA ALA A 84 3.24 -10.63 -4.34
C ALA A 84 2.46 -10.64 -3.02
N LEU A 85 1.57 -9.68 -2.80
CA LEU A 85 0.74 -9.59 -1.61
C LEU A 85 -0.35 -10.66 -1.58
N LEU A 86 -0.94 -10.99 -2.73
CA LEU A 86 -1.92 -12.07 -2.85
C LEU A 86 -1.31 -13.44 -2.53
N ILE A 87 -0.09 -13.71 -3.02
CA ILE A 87 0.65 -14.94 -2.70
C ILE A 87 0.97 -15.04 -1.21
N ALA A 88 1.23 -13.91 -0.56
CA ALA A 88 1.54 -13.85 0.87
C ALA A 88 0.31 -13.97 1.79
N GLU A 89 -0.90 -14.15 1.22
CA GLU A 89 -2.16 -14.37 1.94
C GLU A 89 -2.40 -13.34 3.06
N PHE A 90 -2.23 -12.05 2.75
CA PHE A 90 -2.55 -11.03 3.73
C PHE A 90 -4.06 -10.97 4.00
N ASP A 91 -4.43 -11.12 5.26
CA ASP A 91 -5.75 -10.73 5.76
C ASP A 91 -5.75 -9.21 5.99
N LEU A 92 -6.27 -8.46 5.01
CA LEU A 92 -6.26 -6.99 5.00
C LEU A 92 -7.69 -6.45 5.13
N ALA A 93 -7.86 -5.51 6.06
CA ALA A 93 -9.03 -4.63 6.10
C ALA A 93 -9.09 -3.65 4.90
N VAL A 94 -7.96 -3.45 4.21
CA VAL A 94 -7.82 -2.50 3.10
C VAL A 94 -7.62 -3.26 1.79
N PRO A 95 -8.22 -2.84 0.66
CA PRO A 95 -7.99 -3.47 -0.63
C PRO A 95 -6.51 -3.54 -0.99
N VAL A 96 -6.06 -4.72 -1.40
CA VAL A 96 -4.65 -4.99 -1.75
C VAL A 96 -4.11 -4.06 -2.83
N THR A 97 -4.97 -3.57 -3.73
CA THR A 97 -4.63 -2.62 -4.79
C THR A 97 -4.25 -1.25 -4.25
N VAL A 98 -4.96 -0.76 -3.23
CA VAL A 98 -4.66 0.52 -2.56
C VAL A 98 -3.32 0.44 -1.85
N LEU A 99 -3.10 -0.66 -1.11
CA LEU A 99 -1.84 -0.93 -0.42
C LEU A 99 -0.67 -1.02 -1.41
N ALA A 100 -0.85 -1.73 -2.53
CA ALA A 100 0.19 -1.85 -3.55
C ALA A 100 0.59 -0.50 -4.15
N VAL A 101 -0.37 0.37 -4.46
CA VAL A 101 -0.08 1.72 -4.97
C VAL A 101 0.59 2.57 -3.89
N LYS A 102 0.13 2.54 -2.64
CA LYS A 102 0.81 3.25 -1.53
C LYS A 102 2.27 2.81 -1.37
N VAL A 103 2.54 1.51 -1.46
CA VAL A 103 3.90 0.95 -1.44
C VAL A 103 4.75 1.50 -2.59
N THR A 104 4.20 1.63 -3.80
CA THR A 104 4.93 2.25 -4.93
C THR A 104 5.29 3.71 -4.64
N TYR A 105 4.41 4.49 -4.01
CA TYR A 105 4.64 5.89 -3.65
C TYR A 105 5.68 6.07 -2.53
N VAL A 106 5.55 5.29 -1.43
CA VAL A 106 6.54 5.30 -0.33
C VAL A 106 7.93 4.94 -0.87
N GLY A 107 7.96 4.10 -1.89
CA GLY A 107 9.15 3.64 -2.59
C GLY A 107 9.61 2.31 -2.03
N ILE A 108 9.63 1.28 -2.88
CA ILE A 108 10.02 -0.09 -2.47
C ILE A 108 11.45 -0.10 -1.89
N THR A 109 12.34 0.75 -2.40
CA THR A 109 13.68 0.90 -1.87
C THR A 109 13.67 1.29 -0.40
N LYS A 110 12.78 2.18 0.05
CA LYS A 110 12.67 2.54 1.47
C LYS A 110 12.19 1.36 2.31
N ILE A 111 11.23 0.59 1.81
CA ILE A 111 10.69 -0.61 2.48
C ILE A 111 11.75 -1.72 2.58
N CYS A 112 12.58 -1.90 1.55
CA CYS A 112 13.60 -2.95 1.52
C CYS A 112 14.93 -2.53 2.18
N SER A 113 15.22 -1.23 2.34
CA SER A 113 16.48 -0.71 2.90
C SER A 113 16.47 -0.52 4.42
N THR A 114 15.31 -0.44 5.07
CA THR A 114 15.24 -0.32 6.54
C THR A 114 15.69 -1.64 7.17
N THR A 115 16.96 -1.71 7.57
CA THR A 115 17.60 -2.90 8.18
C THR A 115 17.69 -2.72 9.68
#